data_AF-A0A7J6Q4D1-F1
#
_entry.id   AF-A0A7J6Q4D1-F1
#
_cell.length_a   1.000
_cell.length_b   1.000
_cell.length_c   1.000
_cell.angle_alpha   90.00
_cell.angle_beta   90.00
_cell.angle_gamma   90.00
#
_symmetry.space_group_name_H-M   'P 1'
#
loop_
_entity.id
_entity.type
_entity.pdbx_description
1 polymer ?
#
loop_
_entity_poly.entity_id
_entity_poly.type
_entity_poly.pdbx_seq_one_letter_code
_entity_poly.pdbx_strand_id
1 'polypeptide(L)'
;MIGLLAAWETSSAKPELDGFSTPGKANAMLIAATNRKQDLDQAFVSRIDTSVEFALPDEASRAAIFGLYARQLPQKDCEQLAKMSAGLSGRNIKDACQDAERRWAAARFRELSKDKKPLDDSTVGLPDRQTYEACVREKKQQQRSTSRRTTAERPQIPLLYTAN
;
A
#
# COMPACT_ATOMS: atom_id res chain seq x y z
N MET A 1 7.53 0.45 -1.27
CA MET A 1 7.71 -0.85 -1.93
C MET A 1 7.18 -0.70 -3.34
N ILE A 2 7.98 -1.14 -4.30
CA ILE A 2 7.66 -1.09 -5.72
C ILE A 2 7.01 -2.43 -6.03
N GLY A 3 5.71 -2.44 -6.29
CA GLY A 3 5.05 -3.63 -6.81
C GLY A 3 5.28 -3.69 -8.32
N LEU A 4 5.59 -4.86 -8.86
CA LEU A 4 5.50 -5.15 -10.28
C LEU A 4 4.24 -5.98 -10.47
N LEU A 5 3.29 -5.53 -11.28
CA LEU A 5 2.18 -6.36 -11.76
C LEU A 5 2.54 -6.86 -13.16
N ALA A 6 2.58 -8.17 -13.33
CA ALA A 6 2.79 -8.82 -14.60
C ALA A 6 1.46 -9.44 -15.06
N ALA A 7 1.09 -9.25 -16.33
CA ALA A 7 -0.05 -9.91 -16.96
C ALA A 7 0.46 -10.64 -18.21
N TRP A 8 0.01 -11.88 -18.42
CA TRP A 8 0.28 -12.64 -19.66
C TRP A 8 -1.03 -13.13 -20.30
N GLU A 9 -1.03 -13.30 -21.61
CA GLU A 9 -2.16 -13.84 -22.36
C GLU A 9 -1.70 -15.08 -23.13
N THR A 10 -2.26 -16.26 -22.82
CA THR A 10 -1.94 -17.51 -23.53
C THR A 10 -2.64 -17.55 -24.89
N SER A 11 -2.22 -16.73 -25.86
CA SER A 11 -2.77 -16.84 -27.21
C SER A 11 -1.78 -17.35 -28.27
N SER A 12 -0.51 -17.61 -27.93
CA SER A 12 0.43 -18.22 -28.89
C SER A 12 1.56 -18.99 -28.19
N ALA A 13 1.46 -20.32 -28.31
CA ALA A 13 2.50 -21.34 -28.16
C ALA A 13 3.87 -20.91 -27.59
N LYS A 14 4.03 -21.03 -26.27
CA LYS A 14 5.30 -21.41 -25.63
C LYS A 14 5.01 -22.66 -24.78
N PRO A 15 5.56 -23.84 -25.10
CA PRO A 15 5.42 -24.98 -24.22
C PRO A 15 6.19 -24.67 -22.92
N GLU A 16 5.71 -25.20 -21.79
CA GLU A 16 6.33 -25.17 -20.45
C GLU A 16 5.80 -24.17 -19.40
N LEU A 17 4.58 -23.66 -19.52
CA LEU A 17 3.72 -23.47 -18.32
C LEU A 17 2.43 -24.32 -18.39
N ASP A 18 2.41 -25.25 -19.35
CA ASP A 18 1.19 -25.88 -19.82
C ASP A 18 0.88 -27.18 -19.05
N GLY A 19 0.68 -27.05 -17.74
CA GLY A 19 -0.01 -28.04 -16.92
C GLY A 19 -1.52 -27.78 -16.80
N PHE A 20 -2.02 -26.73 -17.47
CA PHE A 20 -3.41 -26.28 -17.39
C PHE A 20 -4.19 -26.47 -18.70
N SER A 21 -3.56 -26.98 -19.76
CA SER A 21 -4.23 -27.29 -21.02
C SER A 21 -5.19 -28.46 -20.89
N THR A 22 -6.45 -28.13 -20.56
CA THR A 22 -7.58 -29.01 -20.87
C THR A 22 -8.00 -28.71 -22.32
N PRO A 23 -7.98 -29.70 -23.24
CA PRO A 23 -8.38 -29.45 -24.62
C PRO A 23 -9.79 -28.87 -24.70
N GLY A 24 -9.93 -27.67 -25.26
CA GLY A 24 -11.23 -27.02 -25.51
C GLY A 24 -11.68 -25.98 -24.50
N LYS A 25 -10.90 -25.62 -23.47
CA LYS A 25 -11.22 -24.49 -22.58
C LYS A 25 -10.00 -23.67 -22.12
N ALA A 26 -10.24 -22.36 -22.17
CA ALA A 26 -9.60 -21.27 -21.43
C ALA A 26 -8.37 -20.59 -22.07
N ASN A 27 -8.64 -19.41 -22.64
CA ASN A 27 -7.69 -18.30 -22.64
C ASN A 27 -7.38 -17.99 -21.16
N ALA A 28 -6.24 -18.45 -20.64
CA ALA A 28 -5.87 -18.29 -19.24
C ALA A 28 -4.94 -17.07 -19.10
N MET A 29 -5.40 -16.05 -18.37
CA MET A 29 -4.59 -14.88 -18.02
C MET A 29 -4.04 -15.03 -16.60
N LEU A 30 -2.72 -15.17 -16.48
CA LEU A 30 -1.97 -15.09 -15.23
C LEU A 30 -1.68 -13.61 -14.90
N ILE A 31 -2.06 -13.20 -13.70
CA ILE A 31 -1.64 -11.92 -13.10
C ILE A 31 -0.76 -12.22 -11.90
N ALA A 32 0.49 -11.75 -11.92
CA ALA A 32 1.46 -11.95 -10.84
C ALA A 32 1.91 -10.60 -10.26
N ALA A 33 2.12 -10.53 -8.94
CA ALA A 33 2.60 -9.34 -8.26
C ALA A 33 3.85 -9.62 -7.42
N THR A 34 4.95 -8.88 -7.62
CA THR A 34 6.19 -9.05 -6.83
C THR A 34 6.77 -7.71 -6.37
N ASN A 35 7.38 -7.70 -5.18
CA ASN A 35 8.17 -6.56 -4.68
C ASN A 35 9.68 -6.72 -4.92
N ARG A 36 10.11 -7.85 -5.50
CA ARG A 36 11.52 -8.21 -5.72
C ARG A 36 11.70 -8.83 -7.10
N LYS A 37 11.53 -8.04 -8.16
CA LYS A 37 11.69 -8.50 -9.56
C LYS A 37 13.08 -9.12 -9.80
N GLN A 38 14.10 -8.57 -9.14
CA GLN A 38 15.49 -9.03 -9.25
C GLN A 38 15.74 -10.42 -8.67
N ASP A 39 14.85 -10.95 -7.84
CA ASP A 39 14.97 -12.31 -7.30
C ASP A 39 14.35 -13.36 -8.25
N LEU A 40 13.62 -12.93 -9.28
CA LEU A 40 12.97 -13.84 -10.21
C LEU A 40 13.98 -14.37 -11.22
N ASP A 41 13.89 -15.67 -11.51
CA ASP A 41 14.71 -16.32 -12.52
C ASP A 41 14.46 -15.73 -13.91
N GLN A 42 15.52 -15.63 -14.71
CA GLN A 42 15.47 -15.00 -16.03
C GLN A 42 14.56 -15.78 -17.00
N ALA A 43 14.49 -17.10 -16.91
CA ALA A 43 13.61 -17.91 -17.75
C ALA A 43 12.14 -17.64 -17.45
N PHE A 44 11.77 -17.43 -16.18
CA PHE A 44 10.42 -17.04 -15.80
C PHE A 44 10.07 -15.63 -16.30
N VAL A 45 10.97 -14.66 -16.11
CA VAL A 45 10.75 -13.28 -16.58
C VAL A 45 10.62 -13.22 -18.10
N SER A 46 11.33 -14.08 -18.85
CA SER A 46 11.25 -14.16 -20.32
C SER A 46 9.89 -14.62 -20.87
N ARG A 47 9.03 -15.16 -20.00
CA ARG A 47 7.66 -15.61 -20.34
C ARG A 47 6.60 -14.59 -19.95
N ILE A 48 6.98 -13.46 -19.36
CA ILE A 48 6.08 -12.37 -19.03
C ILE A 48 6.04 -11.40 -20.21
N ASP A 49 4.89 -11.28 -20.86
CA ASP A 49 4.73 -10.40 -22.01
C ASP A 49 4.60 -8.93 -21.60
N THR A 50 3.86 -8.65 -20.51
CA THR A 50 3.63 -7.29 -20.00
C THR A 50 4.00 -7.18 -18.54
N SER A 51 4.78 -6.15 -18.19
CA SER A 51 5.11 -5.83 -16.80
C SER A 51 4.91 -4.34 -16.52
N VAL A 52 4.19 -4.01 -15.45
CA VAL A 52 3.92 -2.64 -15.00
C VAL A 52 4.58 -2.43 -13.64
N GLU A 53 5.42 -1.41 -13.56
CA GLU A 53 6.10 -1.02 -12.32
C GLU A 53 5.32 0.09 -11.59
N PHE A 54 5.05 -0.13 -10.31
CA PHE A 54 4.34 0.82 -9.46
C PHE A 54 5.34 1.56 -8.55
N ALA A 55 5.65 2.81 -8.92
CA ALA A 55 6.44 3.71 -8.09
C ALA A 55 5.66 4.17 -6.84
N LEU A 56 6.34 4.89 -5.94
CA LEU A 56 5.67 5.58 -4.85
C LEU A 56 4.69 6.64 -5.41
N PRO A 57 3.53 6.86 -4.77
CA PRO A 57 2.54 7.80 -5.27
C PRO A 57 3.08 9.23 -5.26
N ASP A 58 2.82 9.95 -6.35
CA ASP A 58 3.06 11.40 -6.46
C ASP A 58 2.07 12.20 -5.61
N GLU A 59 2.20 13.53 -5.57
CA GLU A 59 1.34 14.36 -4.72
C GLU A 59 -0.14 14.26 -5.10
N ALA A 60 -0.46 14.29 -6.40
CA ALA A 60 -1.84 14.17 -6.89
C ALA A 60 -2.46 12.81 -6.51
N SER A 61 -1.71 11.72 -6.70
CA SER A 61 -2.13 10.37 -6.31
C SER A 61 -2.32 10.25 -4.80
N ARG A 62 -1.42 10.85 -3.99
CA ARG A 62 -1.60 10.89 -2.53
C ARG A 62 -2.88 11.64 -2.14
N ALA A 63 -3.17 12.78 -2.77
CA ALA A 63 -4.41 13.52 -2.53
C ALA A 63 -5.66 12.69 -2.87
N ALA A 64 -5.63 11.96 -3.99
CA ALA A 64 -6.70 11.04 -4.37
C ALA A 64 -6.88 9.89 -3.35
N ILE A 65 -5.77 9.32 -2.85
CA ILE A 65 -5.82 8.30 -1.79
C ILE A 65 -6.42 8.87 -0.50
N PHE A 66 -6.07 10.09 -0.10
CA PHE A 66 -6.71 10.76 1.03
C PHE A 66 -8.20 11.00 0.77
N GLY A 67 -8.60 11.45 -0.42
CA GLY A 67 -10.01 11.61 -0.77
C GLY A 67 -10.80 10.29 -0.71
N LEU A 68 -10.15 9.16 -0.97
CA LEU A 68 -10.77 7.83 -0.87
C LEU A 68 -11.03 7.40 0.58
N TYR A 69 -10.06 7.66 1.48
CA TYR A 69 -10.09 7.16 2.86
C TYR A 69 -10.59 8.19 3.89
N ALA A 70 -10.32 9.48 3.71
CA ALA A 70 -10.77 10.59 4.55
C ALA A 70 -11.93 11.34 3.88
N ARG A 71 -13.00 10.61 3.52
CA ARG A 71 -14.11 11.12 2.68
C ARG A 71 -14.85 12.32 3.27
N GLN A 72 -14.77 12.50 4.58
CA GLN A 72 -15.39 13.62 5.28
C GLN A 72 -14.61 14.93 5.17
N LEU A 73 -13.33 14.85 4.77
CA LEU A 73 -12.50 16.03 4.61
C LEU A 73 -12.76 16.66 3.24
N PRO A 74 -12.80 18.00 3.15
CA PRO A 74 -12.90 18.68 1.86
C PRO A 74 -11.62 18.44 1.05
N GLN A 75 -11.74 18.50 -0.28
CA GLN A 75 -10.64 18.24 -1.22
C GLN A 75 -9.36 19.05 -0.90
N LYS A 76 -9.50 20.32 -0.52
CA LYS A 76 -8.39 21.20 -0.11
C LYS A 76 -7.57 20.65 1.07
N ASP A 77 -8.21 19.93 1.98
CA ASP A 77 -7.57 19.37 3.17
C ASP A 77 -6.82 18.08 2.79
N CYS A 78 -7.39 17.27 1.89
CA CYS A 78 -6.72 16.11 1.29
C CYS A 78 -5.46 16.51 0.53
N GLU A 79 -5.48 17.63 -0.20
CA GLU A 79 -4.30 18.19 -0.89
C GLU A 79 -3.22 18.64 0.11
N GLN A 80 -3.60 19.25 1.23
CA GLN A 80 -2.64 19.61 2.28
C GLN A 80 -2.02 18.37 2.95
N LEU A 81 -2.82 17.33 3.22
CA LEU A 81 -2.32 16.05 3.73
C LEU A 81 -1.37 15.38 2.71
N ALA A 82 -1.64 15.51 1.41
CA ALA A 82 -0.79 15.01 0.34
C ALA A 82 0.60 15.67 0.30
N LYS A 83 0.66 16.98 0.54
CA LYS A 83 1.92 17.75 0.63
C LYS A 83 2.82 17.26 1.76
N MET A 84 2.25 17.03 2.95
CA MET A 84 3.05 16.60 4.10
C MET A 84 3.44 15.11 4.07
N SER A 85 2.70 14.28 3.35
CA SER A 85 2.89 12.82 3.26
C SER A 85 3.90 12.35 2.20
N ALA A 86 4.75 13.26 1.69
CA ALA A 86 5.79 12.90 0.73
C ALA A 86 6.65 11.71 1.20
N GLY A 87 6.81 10.71 0.32
CA GLY A 87 7.55 9.47 0.57
C GLY A 87 6.75 8.36 1.26
N LEU A 88 5.48 8.59 1.61
CA LEU A 88 4.59 7.53 2.11
C LEU A 88 4.04 6.70 0.93
N SER A 89 3.95 5.39 1.15
CA SER A 89 3.22 4.49 0.23
C SER A 89 1.70 4.60 0.43
N GLY A 90 0.92 4.12 -0.54
CA GLY A 90 -0.54 4.08 -0.40
C GLY A 90 -1.00 3.29 0.84
N ARG A 91 -0.28 2.22 1.21
CA ARG A 91 -0.54 1.48 2.47
C ARG A 91 -0.34 2.39 3.69
N ASN A 92 0.78 3.11 3.76
CA ASN A 92 1.06 3.98 4.91
C ASN A 92 0.03 5.10 5.06
N ILE A 93 -0.47 5.64 3.94
CA ILE A 93 -1.53 6.66 3.93
C ILE A 93 -2.85 6.08 4.44
N LYS A 94 -3.25 4.91 3.93
CA LYS A 94 -4.43 4.19 4.42
C LYS A 94 -4.34 3.94 5.92
N ASP A 95 -3.21 3.42 6.40
CA ASP A 95 -3.00 3.13 7.81
C ASP A 95 -3.08 4.41 8.65
N ALA A 96 -2.52 5.53 8.18
CA ALA A 96 -2.63 6.82 8.86
C ALA A 96 -4.10 7.28 9.01
N CYS A 97 -4.91 7.09 7.96
CA CYS A 97 -6.33 7.43 7.99
C CYS A 97 -7.11 6.55 8.98
N GLN A 98 -6.86 5.24 8.95
CA GLN A 98 -7.50 4.30 9.87
C GLN A 98 -7.09 4.55 11.33
N ASP A 99 -5.82 4.92 11.56
CA ASP A 99 -5.35 5.27 12.90
C ASP A 99 -6.01 6.56 13.41
N ALA A 100 -6.25 7.54 12.53
CA ALA A 100 -6.97 8.77 12.87
C ALA A 100 -8.42 8.47 13.28
N GLU A 101 -9.13 7.67 12.48
CA GLU A 101 -10.51 7.24 12.77
C GLU A 101 -10.61 6.46 14.08
N ARG A 102 -9.68 5.52 14.33
CA ARG A 102 -9.64 4.75 15.57
C ARG A 102 -9.39 5.63 16.79
N ARG A 103 -8.48 6.61 16.68
CA ARG A 103 -8.18 7.54 17.78
C ARG A 103 -9.38 8.42 18.11
N TRP A 104 -10.02 8.97 17.08
CA TRP A 104 -11.21 9.75 17.24
C TRP A 104 -12.35 8.93 17.86
N ALA A 105 -12.61 7.72 17.36
CA ALA A 105 -13.65 6.84 17.89
C ALA A 105 -13.37 6.48 19.35
N ALA A 106 -12.12 6.13 19.69
CA ALA A 106 -11.72 5.81 21.06
C ALA A 106 -11.88 7.01 22.01
N ALA A 107 -11.54 8.22 21.57
CA ALA A 107 -11.78 9.43 22.35
C ALA A 107 -13.28 9.64 22.61
N ARG A 108 -14.10 9.47 21.57
CA ARG A 108 -15.55 9.64 21.66
C ARG A 108 -16.21 8.61 22.57
N PHE A 109 -15.83 7.33 22.49
CA PHE A 109 -16.33 6.29 23.38
C PHE A 109 -16.01 6.58 24.85
N ARG A 110 -14.83 7.13 25.14
CA ARG A 110 -14.45 7.51 26.52
C ARG A 110 -15.30 8.66 27.05
N GLU A 111 -15.67 9.62 26.23
CA GLU A 111 -16.56 10.73 26.61
C GLU A 111 -17.98 10.22 26.88
N LEU A 112 -18.52 9.40 25.97
CA LEU A 112 -19.86 8.83 26.09
C LEU A 112 -20.00 7.95 27.35
N SER A 113 -18.93 7.22 27.70
CA SER A 113 -18.87 6.41 28.92
C SER A 113 -18.98 7.25 30.20
N LYS A 114 -18.54 8.52 30.17
CA LYS A 114 -18.63 9.43 31.32
C LYS A 114 -20.02 10.04 31.46
N ASP A 115 -20.63 10.43 30.34
CA ASP A 115 -21.88 11.21 30.36
C ASP A 115 -23.16 10.36 30.41
N LYS A 116 -23.09 9.02 30.24
CA LYS A 116 -24.25 8.10 30.16
C LYS A 116 -25.38 8.58 29.21
N LYS A 117 -25.10 9.49 28.29
CA LYS A 117 -26.06 9.98 27.30
C LYS A 117 -26.20 8.95 26.17
N PRO A 118 -27.42 8.70 25.67
CA PRO A 118 -27.61 7.94 24.45
C PRO A 118 -26.82 8.59 23.30
N LEU A 119 -26.21 7.78 22.44
CA LEU A 119 -25.67 8.31 21.18
C LEU A 119 -26.85 8.81 20.36
N ASP A 120 -26.90 10.12 20.09
CA ASP A 120 -27.69 10.62 18.96
C ASP A 120 -26.77 10.66 17.73
N ASP A 121 -27.32 10.25 16.58
CA ASP A 121 -26.58 10.16 15.31
C ASP A 121 -26.14 11.54 14.76
N SER A 122 -26.75 12.63 15.25
CA SER A 122 -26.49 14.01 14.83
C SER A 122 -25.36 14.72 15.59
N THR A 123 -24.92 14.19 16.73
CA THR A 123 -23.86 14.75 17.60
C THR A 123 -22.53 14.02 17.49
N VAL A 124 -22.46 12.97 16.68
CA VAL A 124 -21.22 12.25 16.41
C VAL A 124 -20.46 12.94 15.27
N GLY A 125 -19.80 14.06 15.59
CA GLY A 125 -18.98 14.79 14.63
C GLY A 125 -17.74 13.99 14.19
N LEU A 126 -17.51 13.85 12.89
CA LEU A 126 -16.43 13.05 12.29
C LEU A 126 -15.01 13.59 12.62
N PRO A 127 -13.93 12.78 12.46
CA PRO A 127 -12.59 13.22 12.79
C PRO A 127 -12.16 14.43 11.97
N ASP A 128 -11.54 15.39 12.64
CA ASP A 128 -11.06 16.62 12.04
C ASP A 128 -9.73 16.41 11.30
N ARG A 129 -9.37 17.38 10.46
CA ARG A 129 -8.11 17.39 9.70
C ARG A 129 -6.88 17.23 10.60
N GLN A 130 -6.89 17.83 11.80
CA GLN A 130 -5.73 17.80 12.70
C GLN A 130 -5.43 16.38 13.19
N THR A 131 -6.46 15.58 13.45
CA THR A 131 -6.30 14.16 13.80
C THR A 131 -5.58 13.39 12.70
N TYR A 132 -5.94 13.63 11.43
CA TYR A 132 -5.25 13.03 10.28
C TYR A 132 -3.80 13.53 10.16
N GLU A 133 -3.54 14.83 10.32
CA GLU A 133 -2.17 15.38 10.27
C GLU A 133 -1.26 14.75 11.33
N ALA A 134 -1.76 14.56 12.55
CA ALA A 134 -1.02 13.93 13.63
C ALA A 134 -0.61 12.49 13.27
N CYS A 135 -1.56 11.68 12.76
CA CYS A 135 -1.26 10.31 12.33
C CYS A 135 -0.29 10.26 11.14
N VAL A 136 -0.41 11.17 10.17
CA VAL A 136 0.52 11.25 9.04
C VAL A 136 1.95 11.58 9.50
N ARG A 137 2.11 12.52 10.43
CA ARG A 137 3.42 12.87 11.01
C ARG A 137 4.04 11.67 11.73
N GLU A 138 3.25 10.96 12.49
CA GLU A 138 3.71 9.77 13.22
C GLU A 138 4.14 8.65 12.27
N LYS A 139 3.38 8.37 11.22
CA LYS A 139 3.80 7.40 10.19
C LYS A 139 5.12 7.78 9.52
N LYS A 140 5.36 9.06 9.25
CA LYS A 140 6.67 9.50 8.73
C LYS A 140 7.80 9.26 9.71
N GLN A 141 7.59 9.48 11.01
CA GLN A 141 8.58 9.21 12.04
C GLN A 141 8.87 7.71 12.15
N GLN A 142 7.83 6.87 12.13
CA GLN A 142 7.96 5.41 12.16
C GLN A 142 8.70 4.87 10.92
N GLN A 143 8.42 5.40 9.73
CA GLN A 143 9.13 5.02 8.50
C GLN A 143 10.61 5.41 8.55
N ARG A 144 10.94 6.55 9.16
CA ARG A 144 12.34 6.98 9.35
C ARG A 144 13.09 6.09 10.34
N SER A 145 12.46 5.69 11.45
CA SER A 145 13.10 4.85 12.46
C SER A 145 13.32 3.42 11.96
N THR A 146 12.34 2.83 11.25
CA THR A 146 12.49 1.51 10.62
C THR A 146 13.56 1.51 9.52
N SER A 147 13.60 2.54 8.67
CA SER A 147 14.64 2.65 7.63
C SER A 147 16.05 2.71 8.22
N ARG A 148 16.26 3.43 9.35
CA ARG A 148 17.56 3.50 10.04
C ARG A 148 18.01 2.16 10.62
N ARG A 149 17.08 1.34 11.14
CA ARG A 149 17.39 -0.01 11.65
C ARG A 149 17.80 -0.96 10.54
N THR A 150 17.10 -0.94 9.41
CA THR A 150 17.39 -1.87 8.28
C THR A 150 18.74 -1.64 7.62
N THR A 151 19.29 -0.43 7.66
CA THR A 151 20.64 -0.13 7.15
C THR A 151 21.73 -0.57 8.13
N ALA A 152 21.44 -0.56 9.43
CA ALA A 152 22.41 -0.90 10.48
C ALA A 152 22.58 -2.42 10.70
N GLU A 153 21.60 -3.25 10.32
CA GLU A 153 21.57 -4.68 10.67
C GLU A 153 21.60 -5.66 9.48
N ARG A 154 21.84 -5.23 8.23
CA ARG A 154 21.91 -6.19 7.10
C ARG A 154 23.13 -7.11 7.25
N PRO A 155 22.97 -8.42 7.53
CA PRO A 155 24.09 -9.35 7.44
C PRO A 155 24.46 -9.46 5.96
N GLN A 156 25.75 -9.30 5.63
CA GLN A 156 26.23 -9.65 4.30
C GLN A 156 26.10 -11.18 4.16
N ILE A 157 25.11 -11.62 3.39
CA ILE A 157 25.01 -13.03 3.00
C ILE A 157 26.20 -13.28 2.06
N PRO A 158 27.17 -14.15 2.41
CA PRO A 158 28.29 -14.44 1.51
C PRO A 158 27.72 -15.10 0.25
N LEU A 159 28.04 -14.54 -0.92
CA LEU A 159 27.73 -15.16 -2.19
C LEU A 159 28.61 -16.41 -2.35
N LEU A 160 28.12 -17.56 -1.88
CA LEU A 160 28.72 -18.85 -2.17
C LEU A 160 28.23 -19.31 -3.55
N TYR A 161 28.86 -18.77 -4.59
CA TYR A 161 28.83 -19.36 -5.92
C TYR A 161 30.25 -19.36 -6.49
N THR A 162 31.05 -20.33 -6.06
CA THR A 162 32.25 -20.72 -6.81
C THR A 162 31.80 -21.68 -7.90
N ALA A 163 31.87 -21.22 -9.15
CA ALA A 163 31.70 -22.06 -10.33
C ALA A 163 32.84 -23.09 -10.39
N ASN A 164 32.48 -24.35 -10.62
CA ASN A 164 33.35 -25.41 -11.11
C ASN A 164 32.70 -25.98 -12.38
#